data_AF-A0A358DPX9-F1
#
_entry.id   AF-A0A358DPX9-F1
#
_cell.length_a   1.000
_cell.length_b   1.000
_cell.length_c   1.000
_cell.angle_alpha   90.00
_cell.angle_beta   90.00
_cell.angle_gamma   90.00
#
_symmetry.space_group_name_H-M   'P 1'
#
loop_
_entity.id
_entity.type
_entity.pdbx_description
1 polymer ?
#
loop_
_entity_poly.entity_id
_entity_poly.type
_entity_poly.pdbx_seq_one_letter_code
_entity_poly.pdbx_strand_id
1 'polypeptide(L)'
;MSQTSIRLAFDEAGLLHRLPSARSITLDCPDLKPPNDLSDEGRRLALQAWGDRTRSEYSGVMIVRHFHGLLVDLNSPMDLQELALAMVLQEQQHARLCMEAVKSLGGSPELTFELDQLQMQRSDAPLEFQFFQSLVGTYAIGEAVALDLLVGSLSALPNTGYRDILKRIARDEVLHGRIGMQILEQIRANQNTPWIRWPGDELIASMAKSQIDYMQTRDLVEPEEIMAFNQPELAKELQQLGIPDSRDFCQIYDESLETGLPSAFAKMGIKL
;
A
#
# COMPACT_ATOMS: atom_id res chain seq x y z
N MET A 1 -13.13 31.26 2.25
CA MET A 1 -12.28 30.50 1.31
C MET A 1 -12.39 29.06 1.74
N SER A 2 -13.02 28.18 0.95
CA SER A 2 -13.01 26.74 1.28
C SER A 2 -11.59 26.25 1.04
N GLN A 3 -10.99 25.63 2.06
CA GLN A 3 -9.67 25.06 1.96
C GLN A 3 -9.74 23.86 1.00
N THR A 4 -9.10 23.97 -0.16
CA THR A 4 -9.14 22.92 -1.22
C THR A 4 -8.06 21.86 -1.03
N SER A 5 -7.00 22.18 -0.29
CA SER A 5 -5.88 21.27 -0.04
C SER A 5 -5.50 21.17 1.44
N ILE A 6 -5.01 20.00 1.83
CA ILE A 6 -4.49 19.72 3.17
C ILE A 6 -2.97 19.57 3.07
N ARG A 7 -2.27 20.24 3.99
CA ARG A 7 -0.83 20.08 4.21
C ARG A 7 -0.61 19.13 5.39
N LEU A 8 0.14 18.07 5.17
CA LEU A 8 0.59 17.13 6.20
C LEU A 8 2.09 17.33 6.44
N ALA A 9 2.45 17.77 7.64
CA ALA A 9 3.85 17.96 8.05
C ALA A 9 4.34 16.80 8.92
N PHE A 10 5.49 16.23 8.58
CA PHE A 10 6.07 15.07 9.26
C PHE A 10 7.22 15.42 10.21
N ASP A 11 7.69 16.68 10.20
CA ASP A 11 8.78 17.21 11.00
C ASP A 11 8.33 18.04 12.21
N GLU A 12 7.06 18.47 12.24
CA GLU A 12 6.50 19.15 13.40
C GLU A 12 6.64 18.23 14.61
N ALA A 13 7.50 18.63 15.56
CA ALA A 13 7.81 17.88 16.77
C ALA A 13 6.50 17.42 17.43
N GLY A 14 6.14 16.16 17.18
CA GLY A 14 4.82 15.66 17.51
C GLY A 14 4.56 15.89 18.99
N LEU A 15 3.33 16.27 19.33
CA LEU A 15 2.88 16.38 20.73
C LEU A 15 3.31 15.16 21.56
N LEU A 16 3.39 13.98 20.93
CA LEU A 16 3.81 12.71 21.52
C LEU A 16 5.31 12.61 21.85
N HIS A 17 6.23 13.29 21.15
CA HIS A 17 7.66 13.28 21.53
C HIS A 17 7.88 13.95 22.90
N ARG A 18 6.92 14.79 23.33
CA ARG A 18 6.87 15.40 24.67
C ARG A 18 6.10 14.55 25.69
N LEU A 19 5.55 13.40 25.28
CA LEU A 19 4.81 12.47 26.12
C LEU A 19 5.60 11.15 26.26
N PRO A 20 6.40 10.98 27.33
CA PRO A 20 7.15 9.75 27.57
C PRO A 20 6.27 8.48 27.58
N SER A 21 5.01 8.61 27.98
CA SER A 21 4.01 7.53 27.98
C SER A 21 3.57 7.07 26.59
N ALA A 22 3.79 7.88 25.56
CA ALA A 22 3.42 7.57 24.18
C ALA A 22 4.59 7.00 23.35
N ARG A 23 5.77 6.77 23.96
CA ARG A 23 6.94 6.24 23.22
C ARG A 23 6.70 4.86 22.62
N SER A 24 5.86 4.03 23.24
CA SER A 24 5.57 2.68 22.75
C SER A 24 4.78 2.66 21.44
N ILE A 25 4.13 3.77 21.08
CA ILE A 25 3.38 3.92 19.81
C ILE A 25 4.14 4.73 18.76
N THR A 26 5.31 5.29 19.11
CA THR A 26 6.20 5.97 18.16
C THR A 26 7.18 4.98 17.57
N LEU A 27 7.35 5.01 16.25
CA LEU A 27 8.32 4.16 15.56
C LEU A 27 9.74 4.73 15.66
N ASP A 28 10.70 3.83 15.87
CA ASP A 28 12.12 4.10 15.66
C ASP A 28 12.45 4.02 14.17
N CYS A 29 12.98 5.10 13.57
CA CYS A 29 13.45 5.07 12.19
C CYS A 29 14.84 4.39 12.10
N PRO A 30 15.10 3.54 11.09
CA PRO A 30 16.46 3.10 10.78
C PRO A 30 17.41 4.27 10.51
N ASP A 31 18.72 4.01 10.64
CA ASP A 31 19.75 4.98 10.27
C ASP A 31 19.86 5.07 8.74
N LEU A 32 19.48 6.22 8.18
CA LEU A 32 19.45 6.47 6.75
C LEU A 32 20.67 7.29 6.33
N LYS A 33 21.58 6.66 5.60
CA LYS A 33 22.82 7.26 5.11
C LYS A 33 22.86 7.15 3.59
N PRO A 34 22.44 8.19 2.85
CA PRO A 34 22.64 8.19 1.40
C PRO A 34 24.14 8.15 1.06
N PRO A 35 24.53 7.60 -0.11
CA PRO A 35 25.91 7.63 -0.57
C PRO A 35 26.45 9.07 -0.67
N ASN A 36 27.73 9.27 -0.33
CA ASN A 36 28.34 10.61 -0.34
C ASN A 36 28.55 11.17 -1.75
N ASP A 37 28.59 10.30 -2.75
CA ASP A 37 28.85 10.56 -4.17
C ASP A 37 27.59 10.39 -5.03
N LEU A 38 26.41 10.49 -4.42
CA LEU A 38 25.12 10.38 -5.11
C LEU A 38 24.98 11.43 -6.21
N SER A 39 24.65 10.99 -7.44
CA SER A 39 24.39 11.89 -8.55
C SER A 39 23.11 12.71 -8.32
N ASP A 40 23.03 13.91 -8.92
CA ASP A 40 21.82 14.75 -8.87
C ASP A 40 20.60 14.00 -9.43
N GLU A 41 20.81 13.17 -10.45
CA GLU A 41 19.76 12.37 -11.08
C GLU A 41 19.30 11.21 -10.19
N GLY A 42 20.22 10.44 -9.60
CA GLY A 42 19.89 9.37 -8.65
C GLY A 42 19.15 9.91 -7.44
N ARG A 43 19.56 11.08 -6.93
CA ARG A 43 18.86 11.79 -5.87
C ARG A 43 17.44 12.21 -6.29
N ARG A 44 17.28 12.79 -7.48
CA ARG A 44 15.98 13.23 -8.00
C ARG A 44 15.00 12.07 -8.12
N LEU A 45 15.41 10.98 -8.76
CA LEU A 45 14.60 9.78 -8.97
C LEU A 45 14.23 9.12 -7.64
N ALA A 46 15.18 8.99 -6.71
CA ALA A 46 14.90 8.43 -5.39
C ALA A 46 13.95 9.32 -4.57
N LEU A 47 14.07 10.66 -4.65
CA LEU A 47 13.13 11.59 -4.02
C LEU A 47 11.72 11.43 -4.57
N GLN A 48 11.58 11.27 -5.89
CA GLN A 48 10.30 11.01 -6.54
C GLN A 48 9.72 9.68 -6.05
N ALA A 49 10.45 8.58 -6.17
CA ALA A 49 9.97 7.25 -5.79
C ALA A 49 9.58 7.15 -4.30
N TRP A 50 10.39 7.70 -3.39
CA TRP A 50 10.04 7.74 -1.96
C TRP A 50 8.89 8.69 -1.65
N GLY A 51 8.78 9.81 -2.37
CA GLY A 51 7.67 10.75 -2.25
C GLY A 51 6.35 10.13 -2.69
N ASP A 52 6.36 9.45 -3.83
CA ASP A 52 5.20 8.74 -4.38
C ASP A 52 4.78 7.58 -3.47
N ARG A 53 5.75 6.82 -2.93
CA ARG A 53 5.46 5.80 -1.91
C ARG A 53 4.84 6.42 -0.66
N THR A 54 5.42 7.48 -0.11
CA THR A 54 4.86 8.20 1.06
C THR A 54 3.42 8.63 0.82
N ARG A 55 3.12 9.14 -0.39
CA ARG A 55 1.77 9.50 -0.80
C ARG A 55 0.84 8.29 -0.86
N SER A 56 1.30 7.19 -1.46
CA SER A 56 0.56 5.93 -1.56
C SER A 56 0.20 5.36 -0.18
N GLU A 57 1.18 5.23 0.72
CA GLU A 57 0.95 4.75 2.09
C GLU A 57 -0.07 5.65 2.83
N TYR A 58 0.06 6.98 2.69
CA TYR A 58 -0.90 7.89 3.33
C TYR A 58 -2.30 7.82 2.72
N SER A 59 -2.42 7.60 1.41
CA SER A 59 -3.70 7.30 0.75
C SER A 59 -4.29 5.97 1.27
N GLY A 60 -3.45 4.98 1.56
CA GLY A 60 -3.82 3.72 2.25
C GLY A 60 -4.61 3.97 3.53
N VAL A 61 -4.19 4.94 4.36
CA VAL A 61 -4.92 5.34 5.58
C VAL A 61 -6.40 5.65 5.29
N MET A 62 -6.70 6.32 4.19
CA MET A 62 -8.07 6.70 3.83
C MET A 62 -8.87 5.50 3.30
N ILE A 63 -8.22 4.62 2.54
CA ILE A 63 -8.80 3.36 2.04
C ILE A 63 -9.20 2.46 3.22
N VAL A 64 -8.27 2.24 4.16
CA VAL A 64 -8.53 1.41 5.34
C VAL A 64 -9.56 2.06 6.25
N ARG A 65 -9.54 3.39 6.43
CA ARG A 65 -10.58 4.11 7.18
C ARG A 65 -11.96 3.93 6.55
N HIS A 66 -12.07 4.02 5.23
CA HIS A 66 -13.33 3.80 4.52
C HIS A 66 -13.84 2.37 4.72
N PHE A 67 -12.94 1.39 4.62
CA PHE A 67 -13.23 -0.02 4.85
C PHE A 67 -13.68 -0.30 6.29
N HIS A 68 -12.97 0.23 7.29
CA HIS A 68 -13.38 0.18 8.69
C HIS A 68 -14.80 0.74 8.89
N GLY A 69 -15.12 1.87 8.24
CA GLY A 69 -16.49 2.38 8.29
C GLY A 69 -17.51 1.37 7.76
N LEU A 70 -17.22 0.66 6.66
CA LEU A 70 -18.15 -0.35 6.10
C LEU A 70 -18.36 -1.49 7.10
N LEU A 71 -17.28 -1.92 7.75
CA LEU A 71 -17.30 -2.94 8.79
C LEU A 71 -18.18 -2.54 9.97
N VAL A 72 -18.15 -1.27 10.40
CA VAL A 72 -19.02 -0.73 11.45
C VAL A 72 -20.48 -0.69 10.99
N ASP A 73 -20.74 -0.12 9.81
CA ASP A 73 -22.10 0.07 9.29
C ASP A 73 -22.81 -1.26 9.04
N LEU A 74 -22.07 -2.30 8.64
CA LEU A 74 -22.56 -3.67 8.47
C LEU A 74 -22.61 -4.47 9.78
N ASN A 75 -22.21 -3.88 10.91
CA ASN A 75 -22.13 -4.55 12.21
C ASN A 75 -21.32 -5.87 12.13
N SER A 76 -20.17 -5.80 11.45
CA SER A 76 -19.23 -6.91 11.34
C SER A 76 -18.64 -7.30 12.73
N PRO A 77 -17.98 -8.47 12.86
CA PRO A 77 -17.33 -8.88 14.10
C PRO A 77 -16.35 -7.83 14.61
N MET A 78 -16.32 -7.63 15.93
CA MET A 78 -15.50 -6.60 16.57
C MET A 78 -14.01 -6.75 16.27
N ASP A 79 -13.50 -7.99 16.25
CA ASP A 79 -12.10 -8.28 15.95
C ASP A 79 -11.69 -7.85 14.53
N LEU A 80 -12.60 -7.98 13.55
CA LEU A 80 -12.39 -7.50 12.19
C LEU A 80 -12.37 -5.95 12.12
N GLN A 81 -13.22 -5.29 12.91
CA GLN A 81 -13.18 -3.82 13.03
C GLN A 81 -11.87 -3.35 13.67
N GLU A 82 -11.43 -3.99 14.76
CA GLU A 82 -10.16 -3.71 15.44
C GLU A 82 -8.96 -3.92 14.53
N LEU A 83 -8.97 -4.98 13.73
CA LEU A 83 -7.95 -5.26 12.73
C LEU A 83 -7.84 -4.12 11.71
N ALA A 84 -8.97 -3.64 11.17
CA ALA A 84 -8.94 -2.51 10.25
C ALA A 84 -8.37 -1.23 10.91
N LEU A 85 -8.64 -0.98 12.20
CA LEU A 85 -8.02 0.14 12.93
C LEU A 85 -6.51 -0.04 13.13
N ALA A 86 -6.05 -1.26 13.37
CA ALA A 86 -4.63 -1.56 13.44
C ALA A 86 -3.93 -1.30 12.10
N MET A 87 -4.56 -1.69 10.99
CA MET A 87 -4.09 -1.41 9.64
C MET A 87 -4.01 0.09 9.36
N VAL A 88 -5.01 0.90 9.77
CA VAL A 88 -4.94 2.38 9.68
C VAL A 88 -3.68 2.93 10.35
N LEU A 89 -3.33 2.40 11.52
CA LEU A 89 -2.12 2.82 12.23
C LEU A 89 -0.85 2.38 11.47
N GLN A 90 -0.83 1.18 10.90
CA GLN A 90 0.27 0.66 10.09
C GLN A 90 0.52 1.56 8.86
N GLU A 91 -0.53 1.93 8.11
CA GLU A 91 -0.41 2.83 6.96
C GLU A 91 0.18 4.20 7.31
N GLN A 92 -0.26 4.79 8.44
CA GLN A 92 0.30 6.06 8.93
C GLN A 92 1.78 5.93 9.28
N GLN A 93 2.14 4.79 9.86
CA GLN A 93 3.48 4.43 10.25
C GLN A 93 4.39 4.21 9.04
N HIS A 94 3.89 3.53 8.00
CA HIS A 94 4.59 3.31 6.73
C HIS A 94 4.83 4.64 6.01
N ALA A 95 3.81 5.49 5.90
CA ALA A 95 3.95 6.84 5.34
C ALA A 95 5.06 7.62 6.07
N ARG A 96 5.10 7.56 7.40
CA ARG A 96 6.15 8.23 8.18
C ARG A 96 7.54 7.66 7.87
N LEU A 97 7.70 6.35 7.79
CA LEU A 97 8.98 5.72 7.45
C LEU A 97 9.46 6.15 6.05
N CYS A 98 8.56 6.14 5.06
CA CYS A 98 8.86 6.60 3.70
C CYS A 98 9.25 8.09 3.67
N MET A 99 8.61 8.92 4.48
CA MET A 99 8.98 10.34 4.59
C MET A 99 10.37 10.54 5.20
N GLU A 100 10.81 9.68 6.13
CA GLU A 100 12.19 9.76 6.64
C GLU A 100 13.22 9.46 5.53
N ALA A 101 12.89 8.58 4.57
CA ALA A 101 13.71 8.40 3.37
C ALA A 101 13.77 9.68 2.52
N VAL A 102 12.63 10.33 2.26
CA VAL A 102 12.58 11.64 1.56
C VAL A 102 13.45 12.68 2.27
N LYS A 103 13.31 12.82 3.59
CA LYS A 103 14.08 13.77 4.41
C LYS A 103 15.57 13.47 4.40
N SER A 104 15.97 12.20 4.47
CA SER A 104 17.37 11.79 4.41
C SER A 104 18.04 12.19 3.09
N LEU A 105 17.26 12.27 2.02
CA LEU A 105 17.69 12.73 0.69
C LEU A 105 17.61 14.26 0.55
N GLY A 106 17.22 15.00 1.60
CA GLY A 106 17.06 16.46 1.59
C GLY A 106 15.80 16.95 0.88
N GLY A 107 14.76 16.09 0.80
CA GLY A 107 13.44 16.45 0.31
C GLY A 107 12.60 17.21 1.35
N SER A 108 11.46 17.74 0.93
CA SER A 108 10.51 18.42 1.81
C SER A 108 9.87 17.42 2.80
N PRO A 109 9.76 17.74 4.10
CA PRO A 109 9.08 16.90 5.09
C PRO A 109 7.55 17.06 5.05
N GLU A 110 7.01 17.55 3.94
CA GLU A 110 5.59 17.89 3.81
C GLU A 110 4.99 17.26 2.57
N LEU A 111 3.74 16.80 2.70
CA LEU A 111 2.91 16.44 1.56
C LEU A 111 1.69 17.36 1.49
N THR A 112 1.32 17.71 0.26
CA THR A 112 0.06 18.36 -0.05
C THR A 112 -0.85 17.37 -0.77
N PHE A 113 -2.10 17.33 -0.32
CA PHE A 113 -3.17 16.55 -0.94
C PHE A 113 -4.33 17.47 -1.27
N GLU A 114 -4.99 17.22 -2.39
CA GLU A 114 -6.31 17.78 -2.60
C GLU A 114 -7.30 17.10 -1.64
N LEU A 115 -8.25 17.87 -1.11
CA LEU A 115 -9.15 17.38 -0.06
C LEU A 115 -10.01 16.20 -0.55
N ASP A 116 -10.40 16.22 -1.82
CA ASP A 116 -11.16 15.16 -2.47
C ASP A 116 -10.39 13.83 -2.51
N GLN A 117 -9.06 13.87 -2.68
CA GLN A 117 -8.19 12.69 -2.64
C GLN A 117 -8.17 12.03 -1.25
N LEU A 118 -8.45 12.79 -0.19
CA LEU A 118 -8.49 12.28 1.18
C LEU A 118 -9.89 11.89 1.66
N GLN A 119 -10.92 12.18 0.86
CA GLN A 119 -12.32 11.96 1.23
C GLN A 119 -12.97 10.91 0.34
N MET A 120 -12.77 9.64 0.69
CA MET A 120 -13.50 8.53 0.06
C MET A 120 -14.96 8.54 0.52
N GLN A 121 -15.82 9.09 -0.33
CA GLN A 121 -17.26 9.17 -0.09
C GLN A 121 -17.93 7.80 -0.23
N ARG A 122 -19.02 7.61 0.52
CA ARG A 122 -19.96 6.51 0.25
C ARG A 122 -20.62 6.73 -1.11
N SER A 123 -20.83 5.66 -1.85
CA SER A 123 -21.73 5.68 -3.00
C SER A 123 -23.17 5.38 -2.56
N ASP A 124 -24.12 5.60 -3.48
CA ASP A 124 -25.53 5.23 -3.28
C ASP A 124 -25.79 3.71 -3.42
N ALA A 125 -24.75 2.91 -3.71
CA ALA A 125 -24.86 1.47 -3.80
C ALA A 125 -25.12 0.82 -2.42
N PRO A 126 -25.72 -0.38 -2.36
CA PRO A 126 -25.86 -1.12 -1.10
C PRO A 126 -24.53 -1.29 -0.37
N LEU A 127 -24.54 -1.23 0.97
CA LEU A 127 -23.32 -1.31 1.79
C LEU A 127 -22.55 -2.61 1.57
N GLU A 128 -23.26 -3.72 1.40
CA GLU A 128 -22.69 -5.04 1.12
C GLU A 128 -21.94 -5.04 -0.22
N PHE A 129 -22.49 -4.35 -1.23
CA PHE A 129 -21.83 -4.21 -2.52
C PHE A 129 -20.54 -3.39 -2.38
N GLN A 130 -20.60 -2.26 -1.69
CA GLN A 130 -19.42 -1.42 -1.43
C GLN A 130 -18.34 -2.19 -0.63
N PHE A 131 -18.77 -3.00 0.34
CA PHE A 131 -17.88 -3.89 1.09
C PHE A 131 -17.20 -4.90 0.19
N PHE A 132 -17.93 -5.66 -0.63
CA PHE A 132 -17.30 -6.64 -1.52
C PHE A 132 -16.43 -5.98 -2.59
N GLN A 133 -16.82 -4.79 -3.08
CA GLN A 133 -15.98 -4.03 -4.00
C GLN A 133 -14.65 -3.64 -3.36
N SER A 134 -14.64 -3.14 -2.13
CA SER A 134 -13.41 -2.83 -1.40
C SER A 134 -12.62 -4.09 -1.03
N LEU A 135 -13.30 -5.13 -0.55
CA LEU A 135 -12.66 -6.39 -0.15
C LEU A 135 -11.97 -7.08 -1.33
N VAL A 136 -12.66 -7.20 -2.46
CA VAL A 136 -12.12 -7.83 -3.67
C VAL A 136 -11.09 -6.93 -4.33
N GLY A 137 -11.45 -5.67 -4.59
CA GLY A 137 -10.62 -4.76 -5.37
C GLY A 137 -9.34 -4.36 -4.64
N THR A 138 -9.47 -3.90 -3.40
CA THR A 138 -8.33 -3.44 -2.58
C THR A 138 -7.60 -4.64 -1.98
N TYR A 139 -8.24 -5.43 -1.13
CA TYR A 139 -7.50 -6.37 -0.27
C TYR A 139 -7.20 -7.72 -0.91
N ALA A 140 -8.10 -8.27 -1.73
CA ALA A 140 -7.87 -9.57 -2.36
C ALA A 140 -7.00 -9.47 -3.61
N ILE A 141 -6.89 -8.27 -4.20
CA ILE A 141 -6.17 -8.03 -5.45
C ILE A 141 -5.08 -6.97 -5.25
N GLY A 142 -5.44 -5.72 -4.95
CA GLY A 142 -4.47 -4.63 -4.81
C GLY A 142 -3.35 -4.91 -3.82
N GLU A 143 -3.70 -5.23 -2.57
CA GLU A 143 -2.74 -5.53 -1.50
C GLU A 143 -1.96 -6.83 -1.77
N ALA A 144 -2.59 -7.83 -2.41
CA ALA A 144 -1.91 -9.07 -2.77
C ALA A 144 -0.78 -8.80 -3.79
N VAL A 145 -1.07 -7.99 -4.82
CA VAL A 145 -0.09 -7.56 -5.81
C VAL A 145 0.99 -6.66 -5.17
N ALA A 146 0.60 -5.73 -4.30
CA ALA A 146 1.55 -4.86 -3.59
C ALA A 146 2.52 -5.67 -2.73
N LEU A 147 2.04 -6.71 -2.04
CA LEU A 147 2.86 -7.63 -1.26
C LEU A 147 3.85 -8.40 -2.16
N ASP A 148 3.39 -8.96 -3.28
CA ASP A 148 4.26 -9.69 -4.23
C ASP A 148 5.39 -8.77 -4.74
N LEU A 149 5.05 -7.54 -5.14
CA LEU A 149 6.00 -6.54 -5.58
C LEU A 149 7.03 -6.21 -4.51
N LEU A 150 6.59 -5.96 -3.28
CA LEU A 150 7.46 -5.57 -2.18
C LEU A 150 8.40 -6.72 -1.79
N VAL A 151 7.89 -7.95 -1.70
CA VAL A 151 8.69 -9.14 -1.34
C VAL A 151 9.68 -9.48 -2.44
N GLY A 152 9.27 -9.46 -3.71
CA GLY A 152 10.15 -9.72 -4.85
C GLY A 152 11.28 -8.70 -4.92
N SER A 153 10.94 -7.41 -4.74
CA SER A 153 11.87 -6.28 -4.73
C SER A 153 12.93 -6.37 -3.63
N LEU A 154 12.57 -6.84 -2.43
CA LEU A 154 13.47 -6.89 -1.27
C LEU A 154 14.69 -7.82 -1.45
N SER A 155 14.58 -8.80 -2.35
CA SER A 155 15.65 -9.77 -2.62
C SER A 155 16.81 -9.16 -3.43
N ALA A 156 16.50 -8.20 -4.29
CA ALA A 156 17.47 -7.52 -5.16
C ALA A 156 18.20 -6.36 -4.47
N LEU A 157 17.65 -5.85 -3.37
CA LEU A 157 18.19 -4.67 -2.69
C LEU A 157 19.37 -4.99 -1.75
N PRO A 158 20.44 -4.16 -1.74
CA PRO A 158 21.54 -4.28 -0.80
C PRO A 158 21.12 -4.03 0.66
N ASN A 159 21.92 -4.48 1.63
CA ASN A 159 21.67 -4.26 3.05
C ASN A 159 21.92 -2.79 3.45
N THR A 160 20.91 -1.94 3.31
CA THR A 160 20.93 -0.52 3.68
C THR A 160 19.76 -0.15 4.61
N GLY A 161 19.82 1.01 5.26
CA GLY A 161 18.71 1.51 6.08
C GLY A 161 17.40 1.69 5.29
N TYR A 162 17.50 2.02 4.00
CA TYR A 162 16.35 2.09 3.08
C TYR A 162 15.69 0.72 2.88
N ARG A 163 16.50 -0.33 2.71
CA ARG A 163 15.98 -1.71 2.67
C ARG A 163 15.35 -2.12 4.00
N ASP A 164 15.88 -1.67 5.12
CA ASP A 164 15.30 -1.96 6.44
C ASP A 164 13.94 -1.27 6.65
N ILE A 165 13.70 -0.11 6.03
CA ILE A 165 12.34 0.47 5.95
C ILE A 165 11.41 -0.48 5.20
N LEU A 166 11.77 -0.87 3.97
CA LEU A 166 10.93 -1.74 3.15
C LEU A 166 10.66 -3.10 3.81
N LYS A 167 11.63 -3.65 4.56
CA LYS A 167 11.42 -4.88 5.33
C LYS A 167 10.39 -4.73 6.45
N ARG A 168 10.37 -3.57 7.13
CA ARG A 168 9.41 -3.30 8.19
C ARG A 168 8.01 -3.19 7.63
N ILE A 169 7.87 -2.43 6.53
CA ILE A 169 6.61 -2.34 5.78
C ILE A 169 6.17 -3.73 5.33
N ALA A 170 7.05 -4.50 4.67
CA ALA A 170 6.74 -5.84 4.17
C ALA A 170 6.26 -6.82 5.25
N ARG A 171 6.74 -6.67 6.49
CA ARG A 171 6.28 -7.50 7.61
C ARG A 171 4.80 -7.28 7.91
N ASP A 172 4.35 -6.03 7.84
CA ASP A 172 2.95 -5.65 8.05
C ASP A 172 2.11 -6.03 6.83
N GLU A 173 2.64 -5.79 5.62
CA GLU A 173 1.96 -6.09 4.34
C GLU A 173 1.62 -7.57 4.15
N VAL A 174 2.31 -8.48 4.83
CA VAL A 174 1.92 -9.90 4.83
C VAL A 174 0.47 -10.10 5.30
N LEU A 175 0.02 -9.29 6.26
CA LEU A 175 -1.36 -9.31 6.72
C LEU A 175 -2.28 -8.69 5.67
N HIS A 176 -1.95 -7.50 5.17
CA HIS A 176 -2.76 -6.75 4.20
C HIS A 176 -2.99 -7.55 2.92
N GLY A 177 -1.93 -8.12 2.34
CA GLY A 177 -2.01 -8.91 1.10
C GLY A 177 -2.69 -10.27 1.24
N ARG A 178 -2.97 -10.74 2.47
CA ARG A 178 -3.64 -12.03 2.72
C ARG A 178 -5.07 -11.87 3.20
N ILE A 179 -5.39 -10.77 3.87
CA ILE A 179 -6.66 -10.61 4.57
C ILE A 179 -7.86 -10.68 3.63
N GLY A 180 -7.76 -10.11 2.43
CA GLY A 180 -8.86 -10.08 1.47
C GLY A 180 -9.35 -11.47 1.09
N MET A 181 -8.43 -12.32 0.66
CA MET A 181 -8.73 -13.71 0.31
C MET A 181 -9.22 -14.52 1.51
N GLN A 182 -8.59 -14.36 2.68
CA GLN A 182 -8.99 -15.08 3.90
C GLN A 182 -10.41 -14.73 4.36
N ILE A 183 -10.79 -13.45 4.30
CA ILE A 183 -12.15 -13.01 4.61
C ILE A 183 -13.15 -13.56 3.58
N LEU A 184 -12.82 -13.49 2.28
CA LEU A 184 -13.69 -14.03 1.23
C LEU A 184 -13.91 -15.54 1.41
N GLU A 185 -12.86 -16.30 1.73
CA GLU A 185 -12.95 -17.74 2.03
C GLU A 185 -13.86 -18.02 3.23
N GLN A 186 -13.73 -17.24 4.31
CA GLN A 186 -14.56 -17.40 5.51
C GLN A 186 -16.03 -17.07 5.25
N ILE A 187 -16.33 -15.98 4.54
CA ILE A 187 -17.71 -15.62 4.18
C ILE A 187 -18.30 -16.65 3.22
N ARG A 188 -17.52 -17.13 2.24
CA ARG A 188 -17.99 -18.13 1.28
C ARG A 188 -18.24 -19.49 1.91
N ALA A 189 -17.36 -19.94 2.81
CA ALA A 189 -17.53 -21.19 3.57
C ALA A 189 -18.73 -21.09 4.51
N ASN A 190 -18.91 -19.93 5.15
CA ASN A 190 -20.03 -19.64 6.04
C ASN A 190 -21.06 -18.77 5.32
N GLN A 191 -21.75 -19.34 4.32
CA GLN A 191 -22.68 -18.63 3.42
C GLN A 191 -23.74 -17.74 4.11
N ASN A 192 -23.94 -17.89 5.42
CA ASN A 192 -24.73 -17.02 6.29
C ASN A 192 -23.93 -16.57 7.53
N THR A 193 -22.85 -15.79 7.35
CA THR A 193 -22.35 -15.03 8.50
C THR A 193 -23.43 -14.04 8.96
N PRO A 194 -23.63 -13.81 10.26
CA PRO A 194 -24.75 -12.99 10.74
C PRO A 194 -24.76 -11.54 10.24
N TRP A 195 -23.62 -11.04 9.77
CA TRP A 195 -23.41 -9.63 9.39
C TRP A 195 -23.34 -9.42 7.87
N ILE A 196 -23.06 -10.48 7.09
CA ILE A 196 -23.03 -10.37 5.63
C ILE A 196 -23.31 -11.70 4.94
N ARG A 197 -24.02 -11.61 3.80
CA ARG A 197 -24.31 -12.76 2.94
C ARG A 197 -23.34 -12.84 1.78
N TRP A 198 -22.92 -14.04 1.43
CA TRP A 198 -22.16 -14.28 0.20
C TRP A 198 -22.98 -13.83 -1.03
N PRO A 199 -22.42 -12.98 -1.92
CA PRO A 199 -23.18 -12.41 -3.03
C PRO A 199 -23.28 -13.35 -4.23
N GLY A 200 -22.55 -14.46 -4.21
CA GLY A 200 -22.45 -15.41 -5.31
C GLY A 200 -21.11 -15.32 -6.04
N ASP A 201 -20.65 -16.46 -6.54
CA ASP A 201 -19.33 -16.59 -7.18
C ASP A 201 -19.21 -15.73 -8.46
N GLU A 202 -20.32 -15.55 -9.19
CA GLU A 202 -20.36 -14.73 -10.41
C GLU A 202 -20.09 -13.26 -10.14
N LEU A 203 -20.66 -12.69 -9.07
CA LEU A 203 -20.43 -11.28 -8.74
C LEU A 203 -18.98 -11.05 -8.31
N ILE A 204 -18.43 -11.94 -7.49
CA ILE A 204 -17.04 -11.87 -7.04
C ILE A 204 -16.07 -12.00 -8.21
N ALA A 205 -16.32 -12.94 -9.13
CA ALA A 205 -15.53 -13.08 -10.35
C ALA A 205 -15.59 -11.81 -11.22
N SER A 206 -16.77 -11.20 -11.35
CA SER A 206 -16.95 -9.95 -12.10
C SER A 206 -16.17 -8.78 -11.49
N MET A 207 -16.26 -8.61 -10.17
CA MET A 207 -15.49 -7.58 -9.44
C MET A 207 -13.98 -7.80 -9.59
N ALA A 208 -13.53 -9.06 -9.46
CA ALA A 208 -12.11 -9.39 -9.58
C ALA A 208 -11.57 -9.12 -10.98
N LYS A 209 -12.30 -9.52 -12.03
CA LYS A 209 -11.95 -9.22 -13.43
C LYS A 209 -11.86 -7.73 -13.67
N SER A 210 -12.89 -6.99 -13.27
CA SER A 210 -12.92 -5.54 -13.45
C SER A 210 -11.72 -4.87 -12.79
N GLN A 211 -11.28 -5.35 -11.62
CA GLN A 211 -10.11 -4.83 -10.94
C GLN A 211 -8.80 -5.22 -11.65
N ILE A 212 -8.66 -6.48 -12.10
CA ILE A 212 -7.48 -6.93 -12.84
C ILE A 212 -7.36 -6.15 -14.16
N ASP A 213 -8.45 -6.02 -14.91
CA ASP A 213 -8.50 -5.25 -16.16
C ASP A 213 -8.10 -3.79 -15.91
N TYR A 214 -8.62 -3.17 -14.85
CA TYR A 214 -8.22 -1.82 -14.45
C TYR A 214 -6.72 -1.75 -14.13
N MET A 215 -6.19 -2.71 -13.37
CA MET A 215 -4.78 -2.78 -13.00
C MET A 215 -3.85 -2.98 -14.20
N GLN A 216 -4.26 -3.74 -15.22
CA GLN A 216 -3.50 -3.92 -16.46
C GLN A 216 -3.40 -2.62 -17.30
N THR A 217 -4.30 -1.66 -17.10
CA THR A 217 -4.26 -0.36 -17.80
C THR A 217 -3.41 0.69 -17.09
N ARG A 218 -2.88 0.40 -15.91
CA ARG A 218 -2.11 1.37 -15.12
C ARG A 218 -0.66 1.40 -15.57
N ASP A 219 -0.15 2.60 -15.78
CA ASP A 219 1.30 2.84 -15.82
C ASP A 219 1.85 2.70 -14.39
N LEU A 220 2.66 1.68 -14.16
CA LEU A 220 3.24 1.39 -12.83
C LEU A 220 4.48 2.21 -12.54
N VAL A 221 5.29 2.39 -13.57
CA VAL A 221 6.59 3.03 -13.48
C VAL A 221 6.74 3.98 -14.65
N GLU A 222 7.23 5.18 -14.35
CA GLU A 222 7.52 6.18 -15.37
C GLU A 222 8.60 5.66 -16.34
N PRO A 223 8.46 5.89 -17.66
CA PRO A 223 9.45 5.43 -18.64
C PRO A 223 10.88 5.87 -18.34
N GLU A 224 11.05 7.06 -17.75
CA GLU A 224 12.35 7.60 -17.34
C GLU A 224 13.04 6.74 -16.28
N GLU A 225 12.30 6.19 -15.32
CA GLU A 225 12.86 5.34 -14.27
C GLU A 225 13.32 3.99 -14.84
N ILE A 226 12.54 3.39 -15.75
CA ILE A 226 12.94 2.18 -16.48
C ILE A 226 14.24 2.44 -17.28
N MET A 227 14.34 3.60 -17.92
CA MET A 227 15.53 4.00 -18.65
C MET A 227 16.74 4.21 -17.72
N ALA A 228 16.53 4.69 -16.50
CA ALA A 228 17.59 4.84 -15.50
C ALA A 228 18.24 3.50 -15.14
N PHE A 229 17.46 2.41 -15.04
CA PHE A 229 17.97 1.06 -14.76
C PHE A 229 18.75 0.42 -15.93
N ASN A 230 18.78 1.06 -17.11
CA ASN A 230 19.68 0.66 -18.20
C ASN A 230 21.10 1.22 -18.05
N GLN A 231 21.31 2.16 -17.13
CA GLN A 231 22.62 2.74 -16.82
C GLN A 231 23.17 2.08 -15.53
N PRO A 232 24.24 1.26 -15.62
CA PRO A 232 24.68 0.43 -14.47
C PRO A 232 25.01 1.21 -13.20
N GLU A 233 25.65 2.37 -13.32
CA GLU A 233 26.02 3.19 -12.15
C GLU A 233 24.79 3.81 -11.48
N LEU A 234 23.86 4.36 -12.28
CA LEU A 234 22.61 4.93 -11.76
C LEU A 234 21.70 3.85 -11.14
N ALA A 235 21.61 2.67 -11.77
CA ALA A 235 20.90 1.52 -11.22
C ALA A 235 21.43 1.13 -9.84
N LYS A 236 22.75 1.11 -9.68
CA LYS A 236 23.41 0.80 -8.41
C LYS A 236 23.15 1.87 -7.34
N GLU A 237 23.16 3.15 -7.71
CA GLU A 237 22.77 4.25 -6.81
C GLU A 237 21.33 4.08 -6.31
N LEU A 238 20.39 3.86 -7.23
CA LEU A 238 18.97 3.66 -6.93
C LEU A 238 18.75 2.46 -5.99
N GLN A 239 19.41 1.33 -6.24
CA GLN A 239 19.33 0.17 -5.37
C GLN A 239 19.91 0.42 -3.97
N GLN A 240 21.00 1.18 -3.85
CA GLN A 240 21.51 1.58 -2.53
C GLN A 240 20.52 2.44 -1.73
N LEU A 241 19.71 3.22 -2.45
CA LEU A 241 18.61 4.03 -1.90
C LEU A 241 17.30 3.25 -1.73
N GLY A 242 17.31 1.93 -1.91
CA GLY A 242 16.16 1.07 -1.71
C GLY A 242 15.14 1.11 -2.84
N ILE A 243 15.48 1.67 -4.01
CA ILE A 243 14.61 1.66 -5.18
C ILE A 243 14.86 0.36 -5.96
N PRO A 244 13.86 -0.54 -6.07
CA PRO A 244 14.01 -1.80 -6.79
C PRO A 244 14.12 -1.57 -8.29
N ASP A 245 14.68 -2.56 -9.00
CA ASP A 245 14.76 -2.50 -10.46
C ASP A 245 13.35 -2.50 -11.06
N SER A 246 13.01 -1.43 -11.76
CA SER A 246 11.68 -1.25 -12.34
C SER A 246 11.30 -2.34 -13.35
N ARG A 247 12.29 -3.00 -13.97
CA ARG A 247 12.03 -4.08 -14.94
C ARG A 247 11.55 -5.34 -14.23
N ASP A 248 12.24 -5.72 -13.16
CA ASP A 248 11.85 -6.84 -12.31
C ASP A 248 10.50 -6.54 -11.64
N PHE A 249 10.29 -5.28 -11.23
CA PHE A 249 9.03 -4.80 -10.66
C PHE A 249 7.85 -5.00 -11.62
N CYS A 250 7.98 -4.56 -12.88
CA CYS A 250 6.93 -4.79 -13.90
C CYS A 250 6.69 -6.27 -14.17
N GLN A 251 7.75 -7.08 -14.23
CA GLN A 251 7.60 -8.52 -14.42
C GLN A 251 6.81 -9.19 -13.28
N ILE A 252 7.12 -8.86 -12.02
CA ILE A 252 6.39 -9.39 -10.86
C ILE A 252 4.92 -8.97 -10.90
N TYR A 253 4.65 -7.73 -11.31
CA TYR A 253 3.28 -7.23 -11.46
C TYR A 253 2.48 -8.06 -12.46
N ASP A 254 3.03 -8.23 -13.67
CA ASP A 254 2.39 -8.98 -14.74
C ASP A 254 2.18 -10.44 -14.33
N GLU A 255 3.19 -11.08 -13.72
CA GLU A 255 3.07 -12.44 -13.21
C GLU A 255 1.96 -12.58 -12.15
N SER A 256 1.85 -11.61 -11.23
CA SER A 256 0.82 -11.61 -10.18
C SER A 256 -0.58 -11.48 -10.80
N LEU A 257 -0.76 -10.59 -11.78
CA LEU A 257 -2.05 -10.39 -12.45
C LEU A 257 -2.46 -11.56 -13.36
N GLU A 258 -1.54 -12.08 -14.16
CA GLU A 258 -1.82 -13.09 -15.18
C GLU A 258 -1.92 -14.50 -14.61
N THR A 259 -1.18 -14.80 -13.54
CA THR A 259 -1.08 -16.16 -13.01
C THR A 259 -1.35 -16.26 -11.51
N GLY A 260 -0.84 -15.34 -10.70
CA GLY A 260 -0.96 -15.35 -9.25
C GLY A 260 -2.42 -15.28 -8.79
N LEU A 261 -3.10 -14.18 -9.14
CA LEU A 261 -4.49 -13.93 -8.76
C LEU A 261 -5.44 -14.98 -9.37
N PRO A 262 -5.41 -15.31 -10.68
CA PRO A 262 -6.24 -16.37 -11.24
C PRO A 262 -6.09 -17.71 -10.50
N SER A 263 -4.86 -18.09 -10.13
CA SER A 263 -4.60 -19.30 -9.36
C SER A 263 -5.19 -19.22 -7.95
N ALA A 264 -5.08 -18.07 -7.28
CA ALA A 264 -5.62 -17.85 -5.95
C ALA A 264 -7.17 -17.95 -5.93
N PHE A 265 -7.85 -17.29 -6.87
CA PHE A 265 -9.30 -17.40 -7.01
C PHE A 265 -9.75 -18.80 -7.43
N ALA A 266 -8.99 -19.48 -8.31
CA ALA A 266 -9.29 -20.85 -8.71
C ALA A 266 -9.20 -21.85 -7.54
N LYS A 267 -8.30 -21.65 -6.57
CA LYS A 267 -8.25 -22.45 -5.32
C LYS A 267 -9.50 -22.27 -4.46
N MET A 268 -10.08 -21.07 -4.49
CA MET A 268 -11.41 -20.84 -3.93
C MET A 268 -12.53 -21.39 -4.82
N GLY A 269 -12.27 -22.00 -5.98
CA GLY A 269 -13.31 -22.46 -6.89
C GLY A 269 -14.05 -21.33 -7.61
N ILE A 270 -13.49 -20.13 -7.65
CA ILE A 270 -13.99 -18.98 -8.42
C ILE A 270 -13.16 -18.89 -9.70
N LYS A 271 -13.82 -18.94 -10.86
CA LYS A 271 -13.14 -18.86 -12.16
C LYS A 271 -13.11 -17.41 -12.65
N LEU A 272 -11.90 -16.87 -12.74
CA LEU A 272 -11.60 -15.67 -13.52
C LEU A 272 -11.47 -16.06 -15.00
#